data_AF-A0AAW0G8W9-F1
#
_entry.id   AF-A0AAW0G8W9-F1
#
_cell.length_a   1.000
_cell.length_b   1.000
_cell.length_c   1.000
_cell.angle_alpha   90.00
_cell.angle_beta   90.00
_cell.angle_gamma   90.00
#
_symmetry.space_group_name_H-M   'P 1'
#
loop_
_entity.id
_entity.type
_entity.pdbx_description
1 polymer ?
#
loop_
_entity_poly.entity_id
_entity_poly.type
_entity_poly.pdbx_seq_one_letter_code
_entity_poly.pdbx_strand_id
1 'polypeptide(L)'
;MFGNVLILVASIAILHAAYSTYEHLSHLKALGRPEGSLPSDIVAEALIALVFGIIGASIRTPELREITWRSEMKRRAKEESDPRLSFQLFAQRAGILSQVSTIPEKS
;
A
#
# COMPACT_ATOMS: atom_id res chain seq x y z
N MET A 1 4.31 -6.13 5.29
CA MET A 1 4.21 -6.28 6.76
C MET A 1 4.83 -5.09 7.49
N PHE A 2 6.10 -4.78 7.26
CA PHE A 2 6.81 -3.68 7.94
C PHE A 2 6.12 -2.31 7.86
N GLY A 3 5.67 -1.88 6.67
CA GLY A 3 4.94 -0.61 6.52
C GLY A 3 3.65 -0.52 7.34
N ASN A 4 2.91 -1.64 7.49
CA ASN A 4 1.70 -1.67 8.31
C ASN A 4 2.03 -1.51 9.81
N VAL A 5 3.12 -2.12 10.28
CA VAL A 5 3.59 -1.98 11.67
C VAL A 5 4.01 -0.53 11.93
N LEU A 6 4.75 0.09 11.01
CA LEU A 6 5.15 1.50 11.13
C LEU A 6 3.95 2.43 11.21
N ILE A 7 2.94 2.22 10.35
CA ILE A 7 1.69 2.99 10.38
C ILE A 7 0.96 2.81 11.70
N LEU A 8 0.89 1.58 12.23
CA LEU A 8 0.22 1.30 13.50
C LEU A 8 0.94 1.98 14.68
N VAL A 9 2.27 1.91 14.73
CA VAL A 9 3.09 2.61 15.75
C VAL A 9 2.92 4.12 15.62
N ALA A 10 3.00 4.67 14.41
CA ALA A 10 2.77 6.09 14.15
C ALA A 10 1.37 6.54 14.58
N SER A 11 0.34 5.71 14.34
CA SER A 11 -1.04 6.00 14.74
C SER A 11 -1.20 6.03 16.25
N ILE A 12 -0.56 5.11 16.98
CA ILE A 12 -0.60 5.11 18.45
C ILE A 12 0.17 6.32 18.98
N ALA A 13 1.36 6.60 18.46
CA ALA A 13 2.19 7.72 18.90
C ALA A 13 1.53 9.08 18.66
N ILE A 14 0.87 9.29 17.50
CA ILE A 14 0.17 10.55 17.25
C ILE A 14 -1.06 10.72 18.14
N LEU A 15 -1.78 9.64 18.46
CA LEU A 15 -2.89 9.67 19.41
C LEU A 15 -2.39 9.97 20.83
N HIS A 16 -1.26 9.40 21.21
CA HIS A 16 -0.61 9.69 22.49
C HIS A 16 -0.23 11.16 22.60
N ALA A 17 0.51 11.70 21.61
CA ALA A 17 0.87 13.12 21.57
C ALA A 17 -0.34 14.06 21.54
N ALA A 18 -1.42 13.68 20.83
CA ALA A 18 -2.66 14.45 20.81
C ALA A 18 -3.35 14.47 22.19
N TYR A 19 -3.37 13.33 22.89
CA TYR A 19 -3.89 13.26 24.26
C TYR A 19 -3.04 14.09 25.22
N SER A 20 -1.71 14.02 25.16
CA SER A 20 -0.81 14.84 25.98
C SER A 20 -1.00 16.33 25.71
N THR A 21 -1.19 16.72 24.45
CA THR A 21 -1.51 18.11 24.07
C THR A 21 -2.84 18.55 24.69
N TYR A 22 -3.86 17.70 24.61
CA TYR A 22 -5.17 17.99 25.20
C TYR A 22 -5.07 18.17 26.72
N GLU A 23 -4.38 17.25 27.41
CA GLU A 23 -4.20 17.31 28.86
C GLU A 23 -3.47 18.62 29.26
N HIS A 24 -2.35 18.92 28.62
CA HIS A 24 -1.56 20.12 28.90
C HIS A 24 -2.38 21.41 28.72
N LEU A 25 -3.10 21.52 27.61
CA LEU A 25 -3.95 22.69 27.34
C LEU A 25 -5.15 22.78 28.28
N SER A 26 -5.75 21.64 28.63
CA SER A 26 -6.86 21.58 29.59
C SER A 26 -6.42 22.05 30.98
N HIS A 27 -5.21 21.68 31.40
CA HIS A 27 -4.61 22.09 32.67
C HIS A 27 -4.28 23.59 32.69
N LEU A 28 -3.66 24.12 31.63
CA LEU A 28 -3.40 25.55 31.48
C LEU A 28 -4.70 26.38 31.53
N LYS A 29 -5.76 25.88 30.90
CA LYS A 29 -7.08 26.50 30.93
C LYS A 29 -7.68 26.49 32.34
N ALA A 30 -7.56 25.39 33.08
CA ALA A 30 -8.03 25.29 34.46
C ALA A 30 -7.29 26.24 35.42
N LEU A 31 -6.00 26.50 35.16
CA LEU A 31 -5.17 27.44 35.92
C LEU A 31 -5.40 28.92 35.55
N GLY A 32 -6.29 29.22 34.59
CA GLY A 32 -6.55 30.58 34.12
C GLY A 32 -5.38 31.21 33.36
N ARG A 33 -4.45 30.38 32.86
CA ARG A 33 -3.26 30.82 32.11
C ARG A 33 -3.25 30.13 30.74
N PRO A 34 -4.14 30.51 29.81
CA PRO A 34 -4.24 29.86 28.51
C PRO A 34 -3.02 30.10 27.62
N GLU A 35 -2.20 31.11 27.95
CA GLU A 35 -1.02 31.49 27.19
C GLU A 35 0.21 30.75 27.72
N GLY A 36 0.36 29.51 27.27
CA GLY A 36 1.54 28.68 27.53
C GLY A 36 1.96 27.95 26.27
N SER A 37 3.26 27.95 25.98
CA SER A 37 3.81 27.16 24.89
C SER A 37 3.64 25.66 25.18
N LEU A 38 3.54 24.85 24.12
CA LEU A 38 3.61 23.41 24.26
C LEU A 38 5.03 22.98 24.69
N PRO A 39 5.12 22.01 25.61
CA PRO A 39 6.37 21.33 25.91
C PRO A 39 7.02 20.75 24.66
N SER A 40 8.35 20.87 24.55
CA SER A 40 9.10 20.47 23.35
C SER A 40 9.12 18.97 23.13
N ASP A 41 8.93 18.17 24.17
CA ASP A 41 8.77 16.71 24.11
C ASP A 41 7.51 16.30 23.37
N ILE A 42 6.36 16.92 23.65
CA ILE A 42 5.09 16.66 22.93
C ILE A 42 5.24 17.01 21.45
N VAL A 43 5.90 18.13 21.16
CA VAL A 43 6.18 18.56 19.76
C VAL A 43 7.10 17.55 19.06
N ALA A 44 8.17 17.11 19.72
CA ALA A 44 9.09 16.12 19.17
C ALA A 44 8.40 14.77 18.93
N GLU A 45 7.56 14.31 19.87
CA GLU A 45 6.80 13.07 19.74
C GLU A 45 5.84 13.11 18.55
N ALA A 46 5.11 14.22 18.37
CA ALA A 46 4.23 14.41 17.22
C ALA A 46 5.00 14.43 15.88
N LEU A 47 6.18 15.06 15.84
CA LEU A 47 7.03 15.09 14.65
C LEU A 47 7.61 13.71 14.31
N ILE A 48 8.04 12.95 15.33
CA ILE A 48 8.53 11.58 15.13
C ILE A 48 7.40 10.67 14.63
N ALA A 49 6.22 10.78 15.22
CA ALA A 49 5.03 10.05 14.77
C ALA A 49 4.69 10.37 13.31
N LEU A 50 4.76 11.64 12.91
CA LEU A 50 4.57 12.08 11.53
C LEU A 50 5.59 11.44 10.57
N VAL A 51 6.88 11.48 10.92
CA VAL A 51 7.94 10.87 10.10
C VAL A 51 7.73 9.38 9.92
N PHE A 52 7.37 8.66 10.99
CA PHE A 52 7.07 7.23 10.90
C PHE A 52 5.82 6.96 10.06
N GLY A 53 4.80 7.81 10.15
CA GLY A 53 3.61 7.72 9.31
C GLY A 53 3.94 7.86 7.83
N ILE A 54 4.77 8.85 7.47
CA ILE A 54 5.23 9.09 6.09
C ILE A 54 6.00 7.87 5.57
N ILE A 55 7.03 7.42 6.30
CA ILE A 55 7.86 6.29 5.90
C ILE A 55 7.02 5.01 5.78
N GLY A 56 6.13 4.76 6.74
CA GLY A 56 5.24 3.61 6.75
C GLY A 56 4.30 3.59 5.54
N ALA A 57 3.71 4.74 5.20
CA ALA A 57 2.85 4.90 4.04
C ALA A 57 3.62 4.72 2.72
N SER A 58 4.83 5.29 2.61
CA SER A 58 5.67 5.12 1.43
C SER A 58 6.05 3.66 1.19
N ILE A 59 6.42 2.91 2.23
CA ILE A 59 6.77 1.48 2.11
C ILE A 59 5.55 0.62 1.78
N ARG A 60 4.35 0.99 2.26
CA ARG A 60 3.11 0.25 1.99
C ARG A 60 2.63 0.41 0.54
N THR A 61 3.07 1.46 -0.14
CA THR A 61 2.62 1.76 -1.50
C THR A 61 3.13 0.69 -2.48
N PRO A 62 2.28 0.14 -3.36
CA PRO A 62 2.72 -0.81 -4.38
C PRO A 62 3.72 -0.16 -5.35
N GLU A 63 4.55 -0.98 -5.98
CA GLU A 63 5.50 -0.51 -6.98
C GLU A 63 4.79 0.22 -8.13
N LEU A 64 5.44 1.29 -8.63
CA LEU A 64 4.91 2.04 -9.76
C LEU A 64 4.89 1.15 -11.00
N ARG A 65 3.76 1.15 -11.71
CA ARG A 65 3.62 0.39 -12.95
C ARG A 65 4.36 1.11 -14.08
N GLU A 66 5.15 0.36 -14.85
CA GLU A 66 5.73 0.88 -16.08
C GLU A 66 4.65 1.22 -17.12
N ILE A 67 4.83 2.33 -17.83
CA ILE A 67 3.88 2.83 -18.85
C ILE A 67 4.27 2.43 -20.28
N THR A 68 5.40 1.77 -20.48
CA THR A 68 5.90 1.48 -21.83
C THR A 68 5.12 0.35 -22.48
N TRP A 69 4.65 0.58 -23.72
CA TRP A 69 3.92 -0.44 -24.49
C TRP A 69 4.66 -1.77 -24.59
N ARG A 70 5.98 -1.75 -24.78
CA ARG A 70 6.82 -2.96 -24.85
C ARG A 70 6.76 -3.79 -23.56
N SER A 71 6.84 -3.17 -22.38
CA SER A 71 6.80 -3.91 -21.11
C SER A 71 5.39 -4.42 -20.82
N GLU A 72 4.36 -3.64 -21.16
CA GLU A 72 2.98 -4.09 -21.05
C GLU A 72 2.66 -5.28 -21.98
N MET A 73 3.15 -5.27 -23.23
CA MET A 73 2.97 -6.41 -24.15
C MET A 73 3.72 -7.66 -23.70
N LYS A 74 4.92 -7.52 -23.13
CA LYS A 74 5.68 -8.65 -22.58
C LYS A 74 4.98 -9.27 -21.37
N ARG A 75 4.34 -8.45 -20.53
CA ARG A 75 3.52 -8.89 -19.39
C ARG A 75 2.28 -9.64 -19.88
N ARG A 76 1.53 -9.06 -20.82
CA ARG A 76 0.34 -9.70 -21.42
C ARG A 76 0.66 -11.03 -22.09
N ALA A 77 1.77 -11.14 -22.82
CA ALA A 77 2.18 -12.41 -23.42
C ALA A 77 2.39 -13.55 -22.39
N LYS A 78 2.62 -13.22 -21.10
CA LYS A 78 2.73 -14.20 -20.01
C LYS A 78 1.41 -14.42 -19.27
N GLU A 79 0.56 -13.41 -19.17
CA GLU A 79 -0.69 -13.45 -18.38
C GLU A 79 -1.91 -13.85 -19.22
N GLU A 80 -1.91 -13.58 -20.53
CA GLU A 80 -3.04 -13.79 -21.42
C GLU A 80 -3.18 -15.29 -21.74
N SER A 81 -4.33 -15.85 -21.39
CA SER A 81 -4.75 -17.18 -21.84
C SER A 81 -4.99 -17.15 -23.36
N ASP A 82 -4.81 -18.31 -24.02
CA ASP A 82 -4.84 -18.45 -25.49
C ASP A 82 -5.88 -17.53 -26.14
N PRO A 83 -5.48 -16.55 -26.96
CA PRO A 83 -6.41 -15.58 -27.57
C PRO A 83 -7.46 -16.25 -28.46
N ARG A 84 -7.27 -17.52 -28.80
CA ARG A 84 -8.23 -18.34 -29.53
C ARG A 84 -9.33 -18.92 -28.66
N LEU A 85 -9.37 -18.63 -27.35
CA LEU A 85 -10.39 -19.15 -26.44
C LEU A 85 -11.79 -18.92 -27.01
N SER A 86 -12.08 -17.72 -27.52
CA SER A 86 -13.37 -17.37 -28.14
C SER A 86 -13.77 -18.27 -29.32
N PHE A 87 -12.80 -18.90 -29.99
CA PHE A 87 -13.00 -19.83 -31.11
C PHE A 87 -12.92 -21.31 -30.70
N GLN A 88 -12.58 -21.62 -29.46
CA GLN A 88 -12.58 -23.01 -28.97
C GLN A 88 -14.02 -23.52 -28.83
N LEU A 89 -14.30 -24.65 -29.49
CA LEU A 89 -15.59 -25.34 -29.36
C LEU A 89 -15.82 -25.76 -27.90
N PHE A 90 -17.08 -25.78 -27.46
CA PHE A 90 -17.44 -26.22 -26.11
C PHE A 90 -16.86 -27.59 -25.75
N ALA A 91 -16.84 -28.54 -26.70
CA ALA A 91 -16.26 -29.87 -26.50
C ALA A 91 -14.73 -29.87 -26.27
N GLN A 92 -13.98 -28.89 -26.81
CA GLN A 92 -12.55 -28.69 -26.49
C GLN A 92 -12.38 -28.06 -25.10
N ARG A 93 -13.24 -27.12 -24.72
CA ARG A 93 -13.22 -26.48 -23.39
C ARG A 93 -13.62 -27.45 -22.27
N ALA A 94 -14.54 -28.36 -22.55
CA ALA A 94 -15.01 -29.40 -21.63
C ALA A 94 -14.07 -30.62 -21.52
N GLY A 95 -12.93 -30.61 -22.23
CA GLY A 95 -11.95 -31.71 -22.21
C GLY A 95 -12.40 -32.99 -22.92
N ILE A 96 -13.48 -32.93 -23.72
CA ILE A 96 -14.04 -34.07 -24.44
C ILE A 96 -13.23 -34.35 -25.72
N LEU A 97 -12.70 -33.31 -26.35
CA LEU A 97 -11.78 -33.41 -27.48
C LEU A 97 -10.35 -33.07 -27.01
N SER A 98 -9.38 -33.96 -27.26
CA SER A 98 -7.98 -33.72 -26.92
C SER A 98 -7.45 -32.46 -27.63
N GLN A 99 -6.78 -31.58 -26.89
CA GLN A 99 -6.09 -30.44 -27.50
C GLN A 99 -4.97 -30.97 -28.40
N VAL A 100 -5.13 -30.85 -29.71
CA VAL A 100 -4.06 -31.15 -30.67
C VAL A 100 -2.97 -30.11 -30.49
N SER A 101 -1.90 -30.52 -29.79
CA SER A 101 -0.67 -29.76 -29.64
C SER A 101 0.00 -29.64 -31.02
N THR A 102 -0.12 -28.47 -31.64
CA THR A 102 0.68 -28.12 -32.82
C THR A 102 1.93 -27.38 -32.34
N ILE A 103 2.96 -28.15 -31.98
CA ILE A 103 4.33 -27.64 -31.89
C ILE A 103 4.98 -27.89 -33.26
N PRO A 104 5.24 -26.88 -34.10
CA PRO A 104 6.17 -27.04 -35.19
C PRO A 104 7.59 -26.96 -34.62
N GLU A 105 8.24 -28.12 -34.59
CA GLU A 105 9.69 -28.28 -34.50
C GLU A 105 10.34 -27.50 -35.66
N LYS A 106 11.20 -26.54 -35.33
CA LYS A 106 11.91 -25.72 -36.31
C LYS A 106 13.33 -26.28 -36.46
N SER A 107 13.59 -26.93 -37.60
CA SER A 107 14.92 -27.28 -38.12
C SER A 107 15.67 -26.05 -38.61
#